data_AF-A0A9W7KQY8-F1
#
_entry.id   AF-A0A9W7KQY8-F1
#
_cell.length_a   1.000
_cell.length_b   1.000
_cell.length_c   1.000
_cell.angle_alpha   90.00
_cell.angle_beta   90.00
_cell.angle_gamma   90.00
#
_symmetry.space_group_name_H-M   'P 1'
#
loop_
_entity.id
_entity.type
_entity.pdbx_description
1 polymer ?
#
loop_
_entity_poly.entity_id
_entity_poly.type
_entity_poly.pdbx_seq_one_letter_code
_entity_poly.pdbx_strand_id
1 'polypeptide(L)'
;MAHEAMIAGRNAALTATLDPEGWDPAASVDLLAEPDGVRARSIGAGVEGAPRVLRGRWDEPELCSFAGLYDTNLDQTDTHELLIYANGDYSELAWTSGRVAVIEPLFDPADLPFEDPRKFSGGLYPEAWRSWPANVYLFPPSIYGLSFEWRMWSAGLTPTGTAAGYVEVDHLWLGDGVFFDLQIDSTVDDDTGVSTRREAGRVIAEPGTAGRTATLPLASVEPGLIDQIVTIVRSGRGLSPIAWIPDRDDPAACFLYGFLARITKAGRRWGAGGWADSTLNLEEFS
;
A
#
# COMPACT_ATOMS: atom_id res chain seq x y z
N MET A 1 -23.39 -3.17 7.99
CA MET A 1 -23.32 -2.78 6.57
C MET A 1 -21.86 -2.68 6.08
N ALA A 2 -20.98 -1.86 6.67
CA ALA A 2 -19.55 -1.81 6.28
C ALA A 2 -18.82 -3.18 6.34
N HIS A 3 -19.06 -3.96 7.40
CA HIS A 3 -18.49 -5.31 7.55
C HIS A 3 -19.00 -6.33 6.49
N GLU A 4 -20.20 -6.15 5.93
CA GLU A 4 -20.77 -7.06 4.92
C GLU A 4 -20.27 -6.74 3.50
N ALA A 5 -20.00 -5.47 3.20
CA ALA A 5 -19.40 -5.05 1.92
C ALA A 5 -17.97 -5.59 1.76
N MET A 6 -17.19 -5.55 2.85
CA MET A 6 -15.84 -6.08 2.95
C MET A 6 -15.80 -7.63 2.80
N ILE A 7 -16.78 -8.34 3.38
CA ILE A 7 -16.94 -9.80 3.22
C ILE A 7 -17.34 -10.18 1.79
N ALA A 8 -18.04 -9.30 1.06
CA ALA A 8 -18.51 -9.57 -0.29
C ALA A 8 -17.42 -9.47 -1.38
N GLY A 9 -16.17 -9.13 -1.03
CA GLY A 9 -15.10 -8.92 -2.00
C GLY A 9 -15.40 -7.78 -2.99
N ARG A 10 -16.36 -6.92 -2.63
CA ARG A 10 -16.59 -5.66 -3.33
C ARG A 10 -15.64 -4.68 -2.67
N ASN A 11 -14.49 -4.41 -3.29
CA ASN A 11 -13.96 -3.05 -3.21
C ASN A 11 -15.16 -2.18 -3.56
N ALA A 12 -15.65 -1.38 -2.61
CA ALA A 12 -16.75 -0.47 -2.88
C ALA A 12 -16.44 0.19 -4.21
N ALA A 13 -17.33 0.01 -5.19
CA ALA A 13 -17.07 0.30 -6.59
C ALA A 13 -16.55 1.75 -6.69
N LEU A 14 -15.23 1.88 -6.73
CA LEU A 14 -14.55 3.15 -6.79
C LEU A 14 -14.74 3.58 -8.24
N THR A 15 -15.77 4.37 -8.50
CA THR A 15 -15.90 5.08 -9.77
C THR A 15 -14.93 6.26 -9.73
N ALA A 16 -13.62 5.95 -9.67
CA ALA A 16 -12.60 6.97 -9.79
C ALA A 16 -12.61 7.52 -11.22
N THR A 17 -12.15 8.76 -11.39
CA THR A 17 -12.04 9.43 -12.69
C THR A 17 -10.70 10.15 -12.74
N LEU A 18 -9.83 9.73 -13.67
CA LEU A 18 -8.60 10.47 -13.94
C LEU A 18 -8.97 11.84 -14.50
N ASP A 19 -8.32 12.89 -14.02
CA ASP A 19 -8.55 14.24 -14.54
C ASP A 19 -8.23 14.26 -16.05
N PRO A 20 -9.24 14.48 -16.92
CA PRO A 20 -9.07 14.33 -18.37
C PRO A 20 -8.10 15.35 -18.98
N GLU A 21 -7.79 16.45 -18.28
CA GLU A 21 -6.83 17.45 -18.76
C GLU A 21 -5.38 17.13 -18.35
N GLY A 22 -5.19 16.24 -17.37
CA GLY A 22 -3.89 15.96 -16.75
C GLY A 22 -3.28 14.60 -17.08
N TRP A 23 -4.12 13.65 -17.53
CA TRP A 23 -3.78 12.24 -17.75
C TRP A 23 -3.87 11.85 -19.21
N ASP A 24 -3.07 10.85 -19.62
CA ASP A 24 -3.17 10.30 -20.98
C ASP A 24 -4.63 9.84 -21.20
N PRO A 25 -5.29 10.24 -22.30
CA PRO A 25 -6.65 9.77 -22.60
C PRO A 25 -6.79 8.25 -22.67
N ALA A 26 -5.68 7.52 -22.87
CA ALA A 26 -5.63 6.06 -22.80
C ALA A 26 -5.45 5.51 -21.38
N ALA A 27 -5.06 6.34 -20.41
CA ALA A 27 -5.12 5.98 -19.00
C ALA A 27 -6.59 5.97 -18.58
N SER A 28 -7.17 4.76 -18.43
CA SER A 28 -8.47 4.59 -17.78
C SER A 28 -8.26 4.37 -16.29
N VAL A 29 -9.25 4.75 -15.49
CA VAL A 29 -9.31 4.41 -14.06
C VAL A 29 -9.46 2.91 -13.88
N ASP A 30 -10.03 2.22 -14.87
CA ASP A 30 -10.12 0.75 -14.84
C ASP A 30 -8.73 0.12 -14.70
N LEU A 31 -7.67 0.80 -15.17
CA LEU A 31 -6.28 0.37 -14.97
C LEU A 31 -5.87 0.44 -13.50
N LEU A 32 -6.41 1.39 -12.74
CA LEU A 32 -6.16 1.52 -11.30
C LEU A 32 -6.96 0.53 -10.45
N ALA A 33 -7.94 -0.18 -11.03
CA ALA A 33 -8.84 -1.06 -10.30
C ALA A 33 -8.23 -2.44 -10.02
N GLU A 34 -7.37 -2.94 -10.91
CA GLU A 34 -6.69 -4.22 -10.78
C GLU A 34 -5.17 -4.02 -10.93
N PRO A 35 -4.34 -4.53 -10.00
CA PRO A 35 -2.89 -4.49 -10.16
C PRO A 35 -2.43 -5.52 -11.20
N ASP A 36 -2.31 -5.09 -12.46
CA ASP A 36 -1.92 -5.92 -13.60
C ASP A 36 -0.60 -5.47 -14.28
N GLY A 37 0.07 -4.48 -13.70
CA GLY A 37 1.30 -3.88 -14.21
C GLY A 37 1.07 -2.84 -15.32
N VAL A 38 -0.18 -2.54 -15.69
CA VAL A 38 -0.53 -1.51 -16.66
C VAL A 38 -0.80 -0.19 -15.94
N ARG A 39 0.22 0.67 -15.94
CA ARG A 39 0.18 1.94 -15.20
C ARG A 39 -0.62 3.03 -15.90
N ALA A 40 -1.50 3.70 -15.16
CA ALA A 40 -2.01 4.99 -15.56
C ALA A 40 -0.86 5.99 -15.61
N ARG A 41 -0.76 6.76 -16.69
CA ARG A 41 0.33 7.71 -16.92
C ARG A 41 -0.19 9.12 -17.19
N SER A 42 0.45 10.12 -16.58
CA SER A 42 0.13 11.52 -16.84
C SER A 42 0.79 12.04 -18.12
N ILE A 43 0.21 13.11 -18.71
CA ILE A 43 0.78 13.76 -19.91
C ILE A 43 2.06 14.55 -19.56
N GLY A 44 2.27 14.89 -18.28
CA GLY A 44 3.43 15.64 -17.82
C GLY A 44 3.67 15.56 -16.31
N ALA A 45 4.72 16.22 -15.83
CA ALA A 45 5.06 16.32 -14.42
C ALA A 45 4.01 17.09 -13.61
N GLY A 46 3.90 16.79 -12.32
CA GLY A 46 3.19 17.62 -11.34
C GLY A 46 4.12 18.71 -10.80
N VAL A 47 3.67 19.96 -10.82
CA VAL A 47 4.45 21.14 -10.39
C VAL A 47 3.64 22.04 -9.47
N GLU A 48 4.29 22.99 -8.79
CA GLU A 48 3.70 23.79 -7.71
C GLU A 48 2.35 24.45 -8.05
N GLY A 49 2.18 24.95 -9.27
CA GLY A 49 0.92 25.55 -9.75
C GLY A 49 0.00 24.62 -10.54
N ALA A 50 0.44 23.38 -10.79
CA ALA A 50 -0.29 22.40 -11.58
C ALA A 50 0.11 20.97 -11.13
N PRO A 51 -0.34 20.53 -9.94
CA PRO A 51 -0.12 19.16 -9.50
C PRO A 51 -0.84 18.18 -10.44
N ARG A 52 -0.40 16.92 -10.43
CA ARG A 52 -1.18 15.84 -11.05
C ARG A 52 -2.24 15.39 -10.06
N VAL A 53 -3.49 15.44 -10.50
CA VAL A 53 -4.64 15.16 -9.66
C VAL A 53 -5.30 13.87 -10.14
N LEU A 54 -5.40 12.89 -9.24
CA LEU A 54 -6.32 11.78 -9.36
C LEU A 54 -7.60 12.19 -8.67
N ARG A 55 -8.75 12.07 -9.35
CA ARG A 55 -10.05 12.33 -8.75
C ARG A 55 -10.85 11.06 -8.70
N GLY A 56 -11.87 11.04 -7.85
CA GLY A 56 -12.81 9.97 -7.89
C GLY A 56 -13.96 10.16 -6.96
N ARG A 57 -15.00 9.36 -7.21
CA ARG A 57 -16.26 9.44 -6.49
C ARG A 57 -16.76 8.03 -6.20
N TRP A 58 -17.25 7.84 -4.99
CA TRP A 58 -18.00 6.65 -4.62
C TRP A 58 -19.49 6.83 -4.97
N ASP A 59 -20.16 5.72 -5.27
CA ASP A 59 -21.60 5.74 -5.54
C ASP A 59 -22.42 6.11 -4.29
N GLU A 60 -21.93 5.71 -3.11
CA GLU A 60 -22.47 6.00 -1.79
C GLU A 60 -21.34 6.45 -0.84
N PRO A 61 -21.64 7.10 0.30
CA PRO A 61 -20.61 7.46 1.27
C PRO A 61 -19.89 6.23 1.81
N GLU A 62 -18.58 6.16 1.63
CA GLU A 62 -17.73 5.04 2.03
C GLU A 62 -16.83 5.40 3.21
N LEU A 63 -16.63 4.44 4.12
CA LEU A 63 -15.69 4.58 5.21
C LEU A 63 -14.26 4.43 4.68
N CYS A 64 -13.42 5.43 4.92
CA CYS A 64 -12.02 5.44 4.55
C CYS A 64 -11.14 5.52 5.81
N SER A 65 -10.38 4.46 6.05
CA SER A 65 -9.35 4.39 7.11
C SER A 65 -7.96 4.07 6.58
N PHE A 66 -7.87 3.74 5.29
CA PHE A 66 -6.64 3.44 4.59
C PHE A 66 -6.70 3.95 3.14
N ALA A 67 -5.59 4.52 2.69
CA ALA A 67 -5.38 4.87 1.30
C ALA A 67 -3.96 4.48 0.86
N GLY A 68 -3.83 3.97 -0.36
CA GLY A 68 -2.54 3.58 -0.91
C GLY A 68 -2.45 3.81 -2.42
N LEU A 69 -1.30 4.32 -2.87
CA LEU A 69 -0.89 4.29 -4.27
C LEU A 69 0.22 3.25 -4.41
N TYR A 70 0.10 2.36 -5.39
CA TYR A 70 1.04 1.27 -5.58
C TYR A 70 1.78 1.37 -6.90
N ASP A 71 3.03 0.91 -6.85
CA ASP A 71 3.97 0.87 -7.98
C ASP A 71 3.99 2.20 -8.75
N THR A 72 4.21 3.27 -7.99
CA THR A 72 4.35 4.61 -8.56
C THR A 72 5.76 4.83 -9.10
N ASN A 73 5.96 5.93 -9.81
CA ASN A 73 7.30 6.40 -10.17
C ASN A 73 7.75 7.64 -9.39
N LEU A 74 7.12 7.95 -8.25
CA LEU A 74 7.42 9.16 -7.48
C LEU A 74 8.82 9.06 -6.85
N ASP A 75 9.50 10.20 -6.65
CA ASP A 75 10.70 10.24 -5.83
C ASP A 75 10.33 10.32 -4.34
N GLN A 76 11.19 9.78 -3.48
CA GLN A 76 11.01 9.85 -2.03
C GLN A 76 10.98 11.31 -1.50
N THR A 77 11.57 12.28 -2.21
CA THR A 77 11.56 13.70 -1.82
C THR A 77 10.38 14.49 -2.40
N ASP A 78 9.60 13.89 -3.30
CA ASP A 78 8.40 14.51 -3.83
C ASP A 78 7.31 14.60 -2.76
N THR A 79 6.24 15.31 -3.08
CA THR A 79 5.13 15.52 -2.15
C THR A 79 3.79 15.17 -2.75
N HIS A 80 2.85 14.83 -1.90
CA HIS A 80 1.46 14.55 -2.26
C HIS A 80 0.49 15.05 -1.18
N GLU A 81 -0.78 15.13 -1.54
CA GLU A 81 -1.87 15.50 -0.65
C GLU A 81 -3.12 14.71 -1.05
N LEU A 82 -3.71 14.01 -0.09
CA LEU A 82 -5.02 13.39 -0.25
C LEU A 82 -6.07 14.26 0.44
N LEU A 83 -7.08 14.64 -0.32
CA LEU A 83 -8.27 15.34 0.16
C LEU A 83 -9.47 14.39 0.02
N ILE A 84 -10.23 14.23 1.10
CA ILE A 84 -11.47 13.45 1.14
C ILE A 84 -12.61 14.42 1.42
N TYR A 85 -13.68 14.33 0.62
CA TYR A 85 -14.83 15.21 0.67
C TYR A 85 -16.07 14.44 1.11
N ALA A 86 -16.92 15.09 1.91
CA ALA A 86 -18.19 14.54 2.35
C ALA A 86 -19.24 14.47 1.22
N ASN A 87 -19.01 15.23 0.14
CA ASN A 87 -19.91 15.36 -1.00
C ASN A 87 -19.23 14.99 -2.33
N GLY A 88 -20.03 14.90 -3.40
CA GLY A 88 -19.58 14.43 -4.72
C GLY A 88 -19.15 15.53 -5.69
N ASP A 89 -19.26 16.80 -5.27
CA ASP A 89 -18.91 18.01 -6.03
C ASP A 89 -17.62 18.68 -5.50
N TYR A 90 -16.90 18.02 -4.58
CA TYR A 90 -15.60 18.46 -4.06
C TYR A 90 -15.64 19.80 -3.31
N SER A 91 -16.78 20.14 -2.68
CA SER A 91 -16.97 21.43 -2.01
C SER A 91 -16.93 21.36 -0.48
N GLU A 92 -17.18 20.20 0.11
CA GLU A 92 -17.17 20.01 1.57
C GLU A 92 -16.03 19.08 1.99
N LEU A 93 -14.88 19.67 2.35
CA LEU A 93 -13.70 18.93 2.79
C LEU A 93 -13.97 18.24 4.12
N ALA A 94 -13.91 16.91 4.13
CA ALA A 94 -14.07 16.10 5.33
C ALA A 94 -12.71 15.87 6.01
N TRP A 95 -11.66 15.62 5.23
CA TRP A 95 -10.30 15.41 5.72
C TRP A 95 -9.25 15.74 4.66
N THR A 96 -8.06 16.13 5.11
CA THR A 96 -6.87 16.25 4.27
C THR A 96 -5.66 15.68 5.02
N SER A 97 -4.76 15.01 4.29
CA SER A 97 -3.43 14.66 4.81
C SER A 97 -2.56 15.90 5.04
N GLY A 98 -2.92 17.04 4.44
CA GLY A 98 -1.98 18.10 4.14
C GLY A 98 -0.96 17.66 3.10
N ARG A 99 -0.07 18.58 2.71
CA ARG A 99 1.03 18.25 1.80
C ARG A 99 2.16 17.58 2.57
N VAL A 100 2.36 16.30 2.29
CA VAL A 100 3.34 15.43 2.94
C VAL A 100 4.30 14.85 1.93
N ALA A 101 5.46 14.41 2.38
CA ALA A 101 6.42 13.71 1.52
C ALA A 101 5.87 12.35 1.12
N VAL A 102 6.29 11.85 -0.06
CA VAL A 102 5.95 10.50 -0.57
C VAL A 102 6.27 9.44 0.48
N ILE A 103 7.41 9.61 1.17
CA ILE A 103 7.80 8.82 2.33
C ILE A 103 8.32 9.76 3.41
N GLU A 104 7.85 9.56 4.63
CA GLU A 104 8.43 10.22 5.79
C GLU A 104 9.87 9.74 6.01
N PRO A 105 10.77 10.59 6.56
CA PRO A 105 12.15 10.21 6.83
C PRO A 105 12.25 8.87 7.58
N LEU A 106 12.92 7.88 6.98
CA LEU A 106 13.12 6.55 7.56
C LEU A 106 14.15 6.56 8.69
N PHE A 107 15.07 7.51 8.64
CA PHE A 107 16.10 7.74 9.64
C PHE A 107 15.94 9.18 10.12
N ASP A 108 16.13 9.43 11.43
CA ASP A 108 16.23 10.79 11.93
C ASP A 108 17.42 11.47 11.21
N PRO A 109 17.19 12.53 10.43
CA PRO A 109 18.27 13.28 9.79
C PRO A 109 19.33 13.73 10.80
N ALA A 110 18.97 13.98 12.06
CA ALA A 110 19.90 14.40 13.10
C ALA A 110 20.96 13.33 13.44
N ASP A 111 20.58 12.06 13.38
CA ASP A 111 21.42 10.92 13.76
C ASP A 111 22.41 10.50 12.67
N LEU A 112 22.18 10.95 11.43
CA LEU A 112 23.06 10.63 10.31
C LEU A 112 24.38 11.45 10.37
N PRO A 113 25.53 10.87 9.95
CA PRO A 113 26.77 11.63 9.75
C PRO A 113 26.55 12.78 8.77
N PHE A 114 27.24 13.90 8.96
CA PHE A 114 27.08 15.08 8.09
C PHE A 114 27.42 14.78 6.61
N GLU A 115 28.33 13.84 6.36
CA GLU A 115 28.74 13.41 5.01
C GLU A 115 27.76 12.42 4.38
N ASP A 116 26.76 11.93 5.12
CA ASP A 116 25.77 11.00 4.59
C ASP A 116 24.88 11.72 3.55
N PRO A 117 24.76 11.21 2.31
CA PRO A 117 23.90 11.79 1.28
C PRO A 117 22.43 11.95 1.70
N ARG A 118 21.98 11.21 2.71
CA ARG A 118 20.61 11.22 3.24
C ARG A 118 20.45 12.18 4.42
N LYS A 119 21.50 12.90 4.82
CA LYS A 119 21.53 13.78 6.00
C LYS A 119 20.37 14.80 6.07
N PHE A 120 19.79 15.17 4.93
CA PHE A 120 18.72 16.16 4.88
C PHE A 120 17.33 15.57 4.57
N SER A 121 17.27 14.40 3.93
CA SER A 121 16.01 13.73 3.63
C SER A 121 15.62 12.69 4.68
N GLY A 122 16.61 12.10 5.38
CA GLY A 122 16.43 10.92 6.23
C GLY A 122 15.90 9.69 5.47
N GLY A 123 15.87 9.73 4.14
CA GLY A 123 15.31 8.67 3.31
C GLY A 123 16.31 7.55 2.99
N LEU A 124 16.08 6.81 1.91
CA LEU A 124 17.01 5.82 1.38
C LEU A 124 18.06 6.45 0.45
N TYR A 125 19.16 5.73 0.24
CA TYR A 125 20.05 6.03 -0.87
C TYR A 125 19.27 5.93 -2.20
N PRO A 126 19.51 6.83 -3.18
CA PRO A 126 18.79 6.78 -4.45
C PRO A 126 18.87 5.43 -5.17
N GLU A 127 19.99 4.72 -5.05
CA GLU A 127 20.14 3.37 -5.60
C GLU A 127 19.25 2.34 -4.92
N ALA A 128 19.16 2.42 -3.59
CA ALA A 128 18.27 1.57 -2.82
C ALA A 128 16.82 1.91 -3.15
N TRP A 129 16.42 3.19 -3.13
CA TRP A 129 15.07 3.64 -3.50
C TRP A 129 14.57 2.99 -4.80
N ARG A 130 15.39 3.02 -5.85
CA ARG A 130 15.05 2.49 -7.18
C ARG A 130 14.92 0.97 -7.24
N SER A 131 15.40 0.26 -6.22
CA SER A 131 15.32 -1.21 -6.16
C SER A 131 14.03 -1.72 -5.51
N TRP A 132 13.22 -0.82 -4.94
CA TRP A 132 11.96 -1.15 -4.27
C TRP A 132 10.76 -0.58 -5.04
N PRO A 133 9.59 -1.23 -4.99
CA PRO A 133 8.34 -0.63 -5.45
C PRO A 133 8.06 0.66 -4.67
N ALA A 134 7.80 1.76 -5.39
CA ALA A 134 7.48 3.04 -4.75
C ALA A 134 5.99 3.09 -4.41
N ASN A 135 5.65 2.53 -3.25
CA ASN A 135 4.29 2.56 -2.70
C ASN A 135 4.14 3.73 -1.72
N VAL A 136 2.97 4.37 -1.74
CA VAL A 136 2.60 5.45 -0.84
C VAL A 136 1.45 4.99 0.03
N TYR A 137 1.53 5.22 1.34
CA TYR A 137 0.52 4.82 2.30
C TYR A 137 0.05 6.03 3.12
N LEU A 138 -1.27 6.13 3.32
CA LEU A 138 -1.89 7.10 4.20
C LEU A 138 -2.95 6.42 5.08
N PHE A 139 -3.05 6.89 6.32
CA PHE A 139 -3.98 6.35 7.33
C PHE A 139 -4.92 7.45 7.85
N PRO A 140 -5.99 7.79 7.09
CA PRO A 140 -6.99 8.75 7.56
C PRO A 140 -7.67 8.30 8.88
N PRO A 141 -8.09 9.22 9.75
CA PRO A 141 -8.85 8.89 10.95
C PRO A 141 -10.28 8.49 10.57
N SER A 142 -10.48 7.20 10.21
CA SER A 142 -11.75 6.53 9.89
C SER A 142 -12.91 7.49 9.58
N ILE A 143 -12.96 8.00 8.34
CA ILE A 143 -13.89 9.05 7.92
C ILE A 143 -14.79 8.58 6.78
N TYR A 144 -16.06 9.00 6.78
CA TYR A 144 -16.94 8.78 5.63
C TYR A 144 -16.70 9.84 4.57
N GLY A 145 -16.42 9.41 3.34
CA GLY A 145 -16.24 10.27 2.17
C GLY A 145 -17.12 9.85 1.00
N LEU A 146 -17.45 10.80 0.13
CA LEU A 146 -18.17 10.56 -1.12
C LEU A 146 -17.32 10.87 -2.36
N SER A 147 -16.30 11.72 -2.24
CA SER A 147 -15.30 11.91 -3.29
C SER A 147 -13.92 12.20 -2.73
N PHE A 148 -12.88 12.11 -3.57
CA PHE A 148 -11.51 12.40 -3.18
C PHE A 148 -10.71 13.08 -4.30
N GLU A 149 -9.71 13.85 -3.91
CA GLU A 149 -8.64 14.32 -4.79
C GLU A 149 -7.29 13.87 -4.22
N TRP A 150 -6.48 13.17 -5.01
CA TRP A 150 -5.08 12.89 -4.68
C TRP A 150 -4.18 13.73 -5.59
N ARG A 151 -3.50 14.71 -4.99
CA ARG A 151 -2.60 15.64 -5.67
C ARG A 151 -1.16 15.18 -5.51
N MET A 152 -0.40 15.24 -6.59
CA MET A 152 1.00 14.82 -6.63
C MET A 152 1.85 15.92 -7.28
N TRP A 153 2.91 16.32 -6.58
CA TRP A 153 3.93 17.26 -7.05
C TRP A 153 5.22 16.50 -7.26
N SER A 154 5.34 15.91 -8.45
CA SER A 154 6.45 15.04 -8.81
C SER A 154 6.75 15.12 -10.30
N ALA A 155 8.03 15.09 -10.66
CA ALA A 155 8.46 14.87 -12.04
C ALA A 155 8.46 13.38 -12.44
N GLY A 156 8.27 12.49 -11.49
CA GLY A 156 8.53 11.06 -11.60
C GLY A 156 10.01 10.76 -11.83
N LEU A 157 10.41 9.53 -11.53
CA LEU A 157 11.74 8.99 -11.78
C LEU A 157 11.65 7.84 -12.76
N THR A 158 12.58 7.83 -13.72
CA THR A 158 12.83 6.64 -14.54
C THR A 158 13.54 5.57 -13.70
N PRO A 159 13.59 4.31 -14.17
CA PRO A 159 14.40 3.26 -13.52
C PRO A 159 15.89 3.63 -13.40
N THR A 160 16.37 4.57 -14.23
CA THR A 160 17.75 5.07 -14.17
C THR A 160 17.95 6.21 -13.16
N GLY A 161 16.88 6.70 -12.54
CA GLY A 161 16.91 7.80 -11.55
C GLY A 161 16.92 9.21 -12.15
N THR A 162 16.69 9.35 -13.45
CA THR A 162 16.47 10.65 -14.08
C THR A 162 15.00 11.05 -14.02
N ALA A 163 14.72 12.35 -14.08
CA ALA A 163 13.34 12.84 -14.12
C ALA A 163 12.59 12.26 -15.33
N ALA A 164 11.47 11.58 -15.08
CA ALA A 164 10.64 10.97 -16.12
C ALA A 164 9.86 12.03 -16.93
N GLY A 165 9.52 13.14 -16.27
CA GLY A 165 8.68 14.20 -16.82
C GLY A 165 7.19 13.85 -16.80
N TYR A 166 6.78 12.80 -16.09
CA TYR A 166 5.41 12.31 -15.94
C TYR A 166 5.27 11.50 -14.66
N VAL A 167 4.04 11.31 -14.20
CA VAL A 167 3.67 10.47 -13.06
C VAL A 167 3.04 9.18 -13.57
N GLU A 168 3.39 8.06 -12.97
CA GLU A 168 2.80 6.73 -13.17
C GLU A 168 2.26 6.19 -11.85
N VAL A 169 1.13 5.49 -11.93
CA VAL A 169 0.49 4.76 -10.83
C VAL A 169 -0.11 3.49 -11.41
N ASP A 170 0.17 2.34 -10.80
CA ASP A 170 -0.43 1.05 -11.19
C ASP A 170 -1.79 0.85 -10.53
N HIS A 171 -1.85 0.97 -9.21
CA HIS A 171 -3.06 0.68 -8.45
C HIS A 171 -3.36 1.74 -7.39
N LEU A 172 -4.64 2.05 -7.23
CA LEU A 172 -5.14 2.95 -6.20
C LEU A 172 -6.09 2.19 -5.27
N TRP A 173 -5.78 2.21 -3.98
CA TRP A 173 -6.66 1.72 -2.95
C TRP A 173 -7.16 2.88 -2.08
N LEU A 174 -8.47 2.99 -1.90
CA LEU A 174 -9.08 3.82 -0.86
C LEU A 174 -10.23 3.05 -0.24
N GLY A 175 -10.26 2.97 1.09
CA GLY A 175 -11.38 2.35 1.79
C GLY A 175 -11.05 1.99 3.22
N ASP A 176 -11.86 1.10 3.78
CA ASP A 176 -11.65 0.54 5.10
C ASP A 176 -10.84 -0.77 5.02
N GLY A 177 -10.17 -1.11 6.12
CA GLY A 177 -9.32 -2.30 6.20
C GLY A 177 -9.51 -3.04 7.52
N VAL A 178 -9.17 -4.34 7.52
CA VAL A 178 -8.99 -5.09 8.77
C VAL A 178 -7.54 -4.96 9.17
N PHE A 179 -7.30 -4.33 10.32
CA PHE A 179 -5.96 -4.18 10.89
C PHE A 179 -5.69 -5.31 11.89
N PHE A 180 -4.45 -5.81 11.89
CA PHE A 180 -3.98 -6.81 12.84
C PHE A 180 -2.72 -6.27 13.51
N ASP A 181 -2.71 -6.19 14.84
CA ASP A 181 -1.46 -5.98 15.57
C ASP A 181 -0.71 -7.31 15.61
N LEU A 182 0.15 -7.54 14.64
CA LEU A 182 1.05 -8.70 14.67
C LEU A 182 2.33 -8.31 15.41
N GLN A 183 2.51 -8.81 16.63
CA GLN A 183 3.82 -8.75 17.27
C GLN A 183 4.81 -9.62 16.47
N ILE A 184 5.67 -8.97 15.69
CA ILE A 184 6.76 -9.61 14.96
C ILE A 184 7.96 -9.70 15.89
N ASP A 185 8.00 -10.72 16.74
CA ASP A 185 9.24 -11.07 17.44
C ASP A 185 10.23 -11.67 16.44
N SER A 186 11.20 -10.87 16.01
CA SER A 186 12.15 -11.26 14.98
C SER A 186 13.29 -12.15 15.52
N THR A 187 13.64 -13.19 14.75
CA THR A 187 14.99 -13.77 14.77
C THR A 187 15.33 -14.17 13.33
N VAL A 188 16.41 -13.60 12.80
CA VAL A 188 16.96 -13.90 11.47
C VAL A 188 17.78 -15.19 11.57
N ASP A 189 17.53 -16.13 10.68
CA ASP A 189 18.19 -17.44 10.62
C ASP A 189 18.96 -17.49 9.29
N ASP A 190 20.29 -17.41 9.35
CA ASP A 190 21.16 -17.63 8.20
C ASP A 190 21.29 -19.13 7.94
N ASP A 191 21.48 -19.50 6.67
CA ASP A 191 21.48 -20.86 6.10
C ASP A 191 22.66 -21.77 6.56
N THR A 192 23.15 -21.61 7.79
CA THR A 192 24.10 -22.53 8.45
C THR A 192 23.36 -23.41 9.43
N GLY A 193 22.77 -24.48 8.91
CA GLY A 193 21.78 -25.30 9.58
C GLY A 193 22.17 -25.81 10.97
N VAL A 194 21.63 -25.16 12.00
CA VAL A 194 20.91 -25.76 13.13
C VAL A 194 19.97 -24.68 13.70
N SER A 195 18.65 -24.85 13.56
CA SER A 195 17.68 -23.97 14.24
C SER A 195 16.59 -24.73 14.97
N THR A 196 16.33 -24.32 16.22
CA THR A 196 15.10 -24.60 16.96
C THR A 196 14.80 -23.46 17.92
N ARG A 197 13.84 -22.59 17.57
CA ARG A 197 12.47 -22.51 18.10
C ARG A 197 11.72 -21.41 17.32
N ARG A 198 10.46 -21.67 16.94
CA ARG A 198 9.62 -20.81 16.09
C ARG A 198 8.75 -19.85 16.91
N GLU A 199 8.65 -18.61 16.47
CA GLU A 199 7.50 -17.69 16.60
C GLU A 199 7.66 -16.52 15.59
N ALA A 200 6.53 -15.91 15.18
CA ALA A 200 6.34 -14.76 14.29
C ALA A 200 6.47 -14.92 12.74
N GLY A 201 5.63 -14.16 12.03
CA GLY A 201 5.52 -14.12 10.57
C GLY A 201 6.79 -13.59 9.90
N ARG A 202 7.18 -14.21 8.78
CA ARG A 202 8.42 -13.86 8.06
C ARG A 202 8.06 -13.14 6.76
N VAL A 203 8.64 -11.96 6.57
CA VAL A 203 8.71 -11.26 5.27
C VAL A 203 10.14 -11.43 4.76
N ILE A 204 10.30 -12.04 3.59
CA ILE A 204 11.60 -12.14 2.92
C ILE A 204 11.62 -11.03 1.88
N ALA A 205 12.51 -10.05 2.06
CA ALA A 205 12.66 -8.93 1.15
C ALA A 205 14.13 -8.82 0.74
N GLU A 206 14.43 -9.20 -0.50
CA GLU A 206 15.74 -9.04 -1.11
C GLU A 206 15.63 -8.00 -2.25
N PRO A 207 16.45 -6.93 -2.23
CA PRO A 207 16.47 -5.92 -3.27
C PRO A 207 16.66 -6.55 -4.66
N GLY A 208 15.77 -6.25 -5.61
CA GLY A 208 15.87 -6.73 -6.99
C GLY A 208 15.25 -8.09 -7.32
N THR A 209 14.58 -8.74 -6.36
CA THR A 209 13.82 -9.98 -6.62
C THR A 209 12.38 -9.65 -6.99
N ALA A 210 11.91 -10.15 -8.14
CA ALA A 210 10.53 -9.98 -8.60
C ALA A 210 9.58 -10.83 -7.71
N GLY A 211 9.04 -10.20 -6.67
CA GLY A 211 7.97 -10.73 -5.83
C GLY A 211 8.36 -10.90 -4.37
N ARG A 212 7.83 -10.03 -3.50
CA ARG A 212 7.85 -10.23 -2.04
C ARG A 212 6.84 -11.30 -1.63
N THR A 213 7.21 -12.11 -0.65
CA THR A 213 6.28 -13.07 -0.02
C THR A 213 6.27 -12.91 1.49
N ALA A 214 5.08 -13.00 2.08
CA ALA A 214 4.89 -13.01 3.51
C ALA A 214 4.14 -14.27 3.92
N THR A 215 4.62 -14.95 4.96
CA THR A 215 3.95 -16.12 5.53
C THR A 215 3.54 -15.82 6.97
N LEU A 216 2.23 -15.83 7.20
CA LEU A 216 1.65 -15.62 8.52
C LEU A 216 1.27 -16.97 9.16
N PRO A 217 1.86 -17.35 10.30
CA PRO A 217 1.35 -18.46 11.10
C PRO A 217 0.04 -18.04 11.75
N LEU A 218 -1.09 -18.61 11.31
CA LEU A 218 -2.41 -18.34 11.86
C LEU A 218 -2.56 -18.80 13.31
N ALA A 219 -1.64 -19.61 13.84
CA ALA A 219 -1.59 -19.94 15.26
C ALA A 219 -1.30 -18.71 16.15
N SER A 220 -0.67 -17.67 15.59
CA SER A 220 -0.36 -16.41 16.26
C SER A 220 -1.49 -15.38 16.16
N VAL A 221 -2.61 -15.73 15.53
CA VAL A 221 -3.77 -14.86 15.29
C VAL A 221 -4.94 -15.31 16.17
N GLU A 222 -5.73 -14.37 16.68
CA GLU A 222 -6.89 -14.70 17.51
C GLU A 222 -7.91 -15.59 16.76
N PRO A 223 -8.44 -16.67 17.36
CA PRO A 223 -9.28 -17.65 16.66
C PRO A 223 -10.47 -17.08 15.89
N GLY A 224 -11.17 -16.07 16.43
CA GLY A 224 -12.33 -15.45 15.78
C GLY A 224 -11.97 -14.64 14.54
N LEU A 225 -10.74 -14.14 14.48
CA LEU A 225 -10.19 -13.35 13.39
C LEU A 225 -9.70 -14.24 12.25
N ILE A 226 -9.18 -15.43 12.57
CA ILE A 226 -8.81 -16.44 11.57
C ILE A 226 -10.04 -16.82 10.73
N ASP A 227 -11.21 -17.00 11.34
CA ASP A 227 -12.45 -17.29 10.62
C ASP A 227 -12.83 -16.15 9.66
N GLN A 228 -12.64 -14.89 10.06
CA GLN A 228 -12.90 -13.73 9.19
C GLN A 228 -11.93 -13.68 8.01
N ILE A 229 -10.62 -13.80 8.26
CA ILE A 229 -9.59 -13.84 7.22
C ILE A 229 -9.89 -14.96 6.22
N VAL A 230 -10.13 -16.19 6.70
CA VAL A 230 -10.43 -17.33 5.83
C VAL A 230 -11.74 -17.12 5.05
N THR A 231 -12.72 -16.45 5.64
CA THR A 231 -13.99 -16.13 4.96
C THR A 231 -13.76 -15.10 3.85
N ILE A 232 -13.02 -14.02 4.11
CA ILE A 232 -12.64 -13.00 3.12
C ILE A 232 -11.84 -13.64 1.97
N VAL A 233 -10.85 -14.49 2.30
CA VAL A 233 -10.05 -15.24 1.32
C VAL A 233 -10.95 -16.10 0.43
N ARG A 234 -11.92 -16.81 1.03
CA ARG A 234 -12.80 -17.74 0.31
C ARG A 234 -13.85 -17.02 -0.53
N SER A 235 -14.35 -15.85 -0.09
CA SER A 235 -15.32 -15.07 -0.85
C SER A 235 -14.66 -14.34 -2.04
N GLY A 236 -13.45 -13.79 -1.86
CA GLY A 236 -12.67 -13.12 -2.91
C GLY A 236 -11.88 -14.06 -3.86
N ARG A 237 -12.06 -15.38 -3.72
CA ARG A 237 -11.36 -16.44 -4.50
C ARG A 237 -9.82 -16.34 -4.51
N GLY A 238 -9.21 -15.63 -3.56
CA GLY A 238 -7.75 -15.43 -3.48
C GLY A 238 -7.13 -14.58 -4.59
N LEU A 239 -7.95 -14.02 -5.49
CA LEU A 239 -7.50 -13.15 -6.59
C LEU A 239 -7.69 -11.65 -6.26
N SER A 240 -8.57 -11.33 -5.32
CA SER A 240 -8.76 -9.94 -4.88
C SER A 240 -7.48 -9.41 -4.22
N PRO A 241 -7.06 -8.17 -4.56
CA PRO A 241 -5.90 -7.56 -3.94
C PRO A 241 -6.10 -7.31 -2.45
N ILE A 242 -5.03 -7.43 -1.67
CA ILE A 242 -4.99 -7.16 -0.24
C ILE A 242 -3.78 -6.29 0.07
N ALA A 243 -3.98 -5.16 0.75
CA ALA A 243 -2.87 -4.39 1.30
C ALA A 243 -2.29 -5.11 2.53
N TRP A 244 -1.03 -5.52 2.46
CA TRP A 244 -0.27 -5.96 3.64
C TRP A 244 0.47 -4.76 4.23
N ILE A 245 0.13 -4.39 5.45
CA ILE A 245 0.72 -3.27 6.19
C ILE A 245 1.24 -3.81 7.54
N PRO A 246 2.56 -3.80 7.78
CA PRO A 246 3.16 -4.43 8.96
C PRO A 246 2.93 -3.63 10.26
N ASP A 247 3.07 -2.30 10.20
CA ASP A 247 2.85 -1.39 11.32
C ASP A 247 2.47 -0.01 10.75
N ARG A 248 1.22 0.41 10.97
CA ARG A 248 0.68 1.67 10.45
C ARG A 248 1.36 2.91 11.04
N ASP A 249 1.92 2.77 12.24
CA ASP A 249 2.50 3.87 13.01
C ASP A 249 4.02 3.99 12.75
N ASP A 250 4.59 3.05 11.96
CA ASP A 250 5.97 3.06 11.47
C ASP A 250 6.00 3.15 9.92
N PRO A 251 6.16 4.37 9.36
CA PRO A 251 6.27 4.58 7.92
C PRO A 251 7.43 3.80 7.28
N ALA A 252 8.51 3.55 8.02
CA ALA A 252 9.66 2.83 7.51
C ALA A 252 9.39 1.34 7.36
N ALA A 253 8.73 0.75 8.36
CA ALA A 253 8.24 -0.61 8.26
C ALA A 253 7.23 -0.76 7.11
N CYS A 254 6.28 0.18 6.99
CA CYS A 254 5.30 0.22 5.90
C CYS A 254 5.98 0.23 4.52
N PHE A 255 6.99 1.08 4.32
CA PHE A 255 7.67 1.14 3.03
C PHE A 255 8.42 -0.17 2.70
N LEU A 256 9.25 -0.65 3.63
CA LEU A 256 10.12 -1.81 3.38
C LEU A 256 9.33 -3.11 3.24
N TYR A 257 8.34 -3.31 4.11
CA TYR A 257 7.67 -4.60 4.23
C TYR A 257 6.19 -4.56 3.84
N GLY A 258 5.62 -3.38 3.58
CA GLY A 258 4.27 -3.25 3.07
C GLY A 258 4.19 -3.43 1.55
N PHE A 259 3.16 -4.13 1.10
CA PHE A 259 2.94 -4.41 -0.33
C PHE A 259 1.49 -4.79 -0.63
N LEU A 260 1.12 -4.68 -1.91
CA LEU A 260 -0.14 -5.21 -2.40
C LEU A 260 0.04 -6.70 -2.67
N ALA A 261 -0.76 -7.53 -2.02
CA ALA A 261 -0.60 -8.97 -1.99
C ALA A 261 -1.83 -9.71 -2.53
N ARG A 262 -1.60 -10.80 -3.24
CA ARG A 262 -2.57 -11.87 -3.48
C ARG A 262 -2.37 -13.00 -2.50
N ILE A 263 -3.45 -13.71 -2.19
CA ILE A 263 -3.37 -14.88 -1.32
C ILE A 263 -3.13 -16.12 -2.19
N THR A 264 -1.97 -16.73 -2.03
CA THR A 264 -1.61 -17.94 -2.79
C THR A 264 -2.00 -19.22 -2.08
N LYS A 265 -2.05 -19.19 -0.75
CA LYS A 265 -2.39 -20.37 0.06
C LYS A 265 -3.01 -19.95 1.39
N ALA A 266 -4.17 -20.53 1.69
CA ALA A 266 -4.79 -20.49 3.01
C ALA A 266 -5.15 -21.91 3.43
N GLY A 267 -4.43 -22.45 4.42
CA GLY A 267 -4.58 -23.83 4.88
C GLY A 267 -5.04 -23.90 6.33
N ARG A 268 -6.04 -24.74 6.61
CA ARG A 268 -6.35 -25.19 7.97
C ARG A 268 -5.97 -26.66 8.10
N ARG A 269 -5.12 -26.99 9.06
CA ARG A 269 -4.86 -28.38 9.44
C ARG A 269 -5.31 -28.61 10.88
N TRP A 270 -6.31 -29.47 11.03
CA TRP A 270 -6.74 -29.95 12.34
C TRP A 270 -5.92 -31.18 12.73
N GLY A 271 -5.38 -31.21 13.95
CA GLY A 271 -4.63 -32.35 14.47
C GLY A 271 -4.69 -32.44 16.00
N ALA A 272 -4.71 -33.66 16.54
CA ALA A 272 -4.57 -34.00 17.96
C ALA A 272 -5.17 -33.00 18.99
N GLY A 273 -6.40 -32.54 18.78
CA GLY A 273 -7.13 -31.69 19.73
C GLY A 273 -6.90 -30.18 19.60
N GLY A 274 -6.21 -29.71 18.56
CA GLY A 274 -6.01 -28.29 18.27
C GLY A 274 -5.68 -27.98 16.80
N TRP A 275 -5.45 -26.70 16.49
CA TRP A 275 -4.97 -26.26 15.18
C TRP A 275 -3.48 -26.58 15.06
N ALA A 276 -3.12 -27.46 14.12
CA ALA A 276 -1.80 -28.11 14.11
C ALA A 276 -0.77 -27.47 13.15
N ASP A 277 -1.21 -26.67 12.18
CA ASP A 277 -0.38 -25.84 11.31
C ASP A 277 -1.32 -25.12 10.35
N SER A 278 -1.56 -23.83 10.60
CA SER A 278 -2.39 -23.00 9.74
C SER A 278 -1.52 -21.84 9.27
N THR A 279 -1.31 -21.70 7.96
CA THR A 279 -0.56 -20.57 7.38
C THR A 279 -1.39 -19.85 6.34
N LEU A 280 -1.20 -18.55 6.29
CA LEU A 280 -1.64 -17.67 5.21
C LEU A 280 -0.38 -17.22 4.46
N ASN A 281 -0.31 -17.55 3.17
CA ASN A 281 0.77 -17.11 2.30
C ASN A 281 0.26 -15.97 1.43
N LEU A 282 0.98 -14.86 1.49
CA LEU A 282 0.78 -13.66 0.72
C LEU A 282 1.93 -13.53 -0.27
N GLU A 283 1.61 -13.23 -1.51
CA GLU A 283 2.57 -12.97 -2.59
C GLU A 283 2.26 -11.60 -3.18
N GLU A 284 3.28 -10.80 -3.42
CA GLU A 284 3.14 -9.49 -4.04
C GLU A 284 2.57 -9.58 -5.46
N PHE A 285 1.72 -8.61 -5.82
CA PHE A 285 1.33 -8.40 -7.22
C PHE A 285 2.53 -7.87 -8.02
N SER A 286 2.83 -8.52 -9.14
CA SER A 286 3.98 -8.26 -10.01
C SER A 286 3.54 -7.97 -11.43
#